data_AF-A0A352J6D5-F1
#
_entry.id   AF-A0A352J6D5-F1
#
_cell.length_a   1.000
_cell.length_b   1.000
_cell.length_c   1.000
_cell.angle_alpha   90.00
_cell.angle_beta   90.00
_cell.angle_gamma   90.00
#
_symmetry.space_group_name_H-M   'P 1'
#
loop_
_entity.id
_entity.type
_entity.pdbx_description
1 polymer ?
#
loop_
_entity_poly.entity_id
_entity_poly.type
_entity_poly.pdbx_seq_one_letter_code
_entity_poly.pdbx_strand_id
1 'polypeptide(L)'
;EIGLVDELGGVDEAIRIAAEMANLGKSYAVFEYPRIRSPFEEIFSKDKEELAAKTLKSYLGESYDKFMFLKNLKDQDYIQARIPYELNIK
;
A
#
# COMPACT_ATOMS: atom_id res chain seq x y z
N GLU A 1 -26.50 -3.23 33.19
CA GLU A 1 -25.50 -2.64 32.28
C GLU A 1 -24.82 -3.75 31.50
N ILE A 2 -24.64 -3.59 30.19
CA ILE A 2 -24.33 -4.67 29.22
C ILE A 2 -22.81 -4.91 29.00
N GLY A 3 -21.94 -4.35 29.86
CA GLY A 3 -20.50 -4.69 29.88
C GLY A 3 -19.71 -4.37 28.61
N LEU A 4 -20.18 -3.45 27.77
CA LEU A 4 -19.54 -3.11 26.48
C LEU A 4 -18.39 -2.09 26.61
N VAL A 5 -18.20 -1.51 27.79
CA VAL A 5 -17.23 -0.44 28.03
C VAL A 5 -16.40 -0.85 29.24
N ASP A 6 -15.09 -0.99 29.04
CA ASP A 6 -14.14 -1.32 30.11
C ASP A 6 -13.83 -0.08 30.96
N GLU A 7 -13.59 1.07 30.31
CA GLU A 7 -13.30 2.33 30.99
C GLU A 7 -13.82 3.53 30.18
N LEU A 8 -14.30 4.57 30.87
CA LEU A 8 -14.69 5.84 30.27
C LEU A 8 -13.51 6.81 30.32
N GLY A 9 -13.00 7.20 29.15
CA GLY A 9 -11.87 8.11 29.04
C GLY A 9 -11.76 8.77 27.67
N GLY A 10 -10.84 9.73 27.56
CA GLY A 10 -10.49 10.38 26.30
C GLY A 10 -9.36 9.65 25.54
N VAL A 11 -8.88 10.26 24.46
CA VAL A 11 -7.79 9.70 23.64
C VAL A 11 -6.48 9.59 24.44
N ASP A 12 -6.18 10.56 25.30
CA ASP A 12 -4.98 10.54 26.15
C ASP A 12 -4.96 9.32 27.09
N GLU A 13 -6.13 8.96 27.61
CA GLU A 13 -6.31 7.82 28.49
C GLU A 13 -6.14 6.50 27.73
N ALA A 14 -6.71 6.41 26.52
CA ALA A 14 -6.51 5.27 25.64
C ALA A 14 -5.03 5.06 25.27
N ILE A 15 -4.28 6.15 25.04
CA ILE A 15 -2.83 6.08 24.75
C ILE A 15 -2.06 5.58 25.97
N ARG A 16 -2.40 6.06 27.17
CA ARG A 16 -1.75 5.62 28.43
C ARG A 16 -1.94 4.12 28.66
N ILE A 17 -3.18 3.63 28.54
CA ILE A 17 -3.51 2.21 28.70
C ILE A 17 -2.75 1.38 27.65
N ALA A 18 -2.71 1.82 26.39
CA ALA A 18 -1.98 1.12 25.34
C ALA A 18 -0.47 1.04 25.64
N ALA A 19 0.13 2.10 26.17
CA ALA A 19 1.54 2.12 26.57
C ALA A 19 1.84 1.18 27.76
N GLU A 20 0.92 1.12 28.75
CA GLU A 20 1.00 0.18 29.86
C GLU A 20 0.89 -1.28 29.38
N MET A 21 -0.06 -1.59 28.51
CA MET A 21 -0.22 -2.91 27.89
C MET A 21 1.03 -3.34 27.09
N ALA A 22 1.70 -2.39 26.43
CA ALA A 22 2.92 -2.61 25.67
C ALA A 22 4.19 -2.62 26.54
N ASN A 23 4.10 -2.44 27.86
CA ASN A 23 5.23 -2.36 28.80
C ASN A 23 6.29 -1.31 28.42
N LEU A 24 5.88 -0.19 27.82
CA LEU A 24 6.80 0.86 27.33
C LEU A 24 7.27 1.82 28.44
N GLY A 25 6.70 1.72 29.64
CA GLY A 25 6.98 2.63 30.76
C GLY A 25 6.49 4.06 30.49
N LYS A 26 7.06 5.04 31.21
CA LYS A 26 6.63 6.46 31.13
C LYS A 26 7.26 7.24 29.97
N SER A 27 8.19 6.63 29.23
CA SER A 27 8.95 7.30 28.17
C SER A 27 8.62 6.66 26.83
N TYR A 28 7.52 7.08 26.22
CA TYR A 28 7.12 6.69 24.87
C TYR A 28 6.82 7.94 24.05
N ALA A 29 6.95 7.82 22.73
CA ALA A 29 6.60 8.86 21.78
C ALA A 29 5.38 8.40 20.97
N VAL A 30 4.41 9.30 20.81
CA VAL A 30 3.23 9.07 19.98
C VAL A 30 3.51 9.69 18.62
N PHE A 31 3.28 8.92 17.56
CA PHE A 31 3.39 9.38 16.18
C PHE A 31 2.04 9.25 15.49
N GLU A 32 1.59 10.32 14.84
CA GLU A 32 0.38 10.29 14.03
C GLU A 32 0.66 9.57 12.70
N TYR A 33 -0.28 8.71 12.30
CA TYR A 33 -0.26 8.01 11.03
C TYR A 33 -1.26 8.65 10.05
N PRO A 34 -0.96 8.64 8.73
CA PRO A 34 0.20 8.01 8.12
C PRO A 34 1.50 8.82 8.31
N ARG A 35 2.60 8.14 8.63
CA ARG A 35 3.93 8.78 8.68
C ARG A 35 4.26 9.32 7.30
N ILE A 36 4.39 10.65 7.19
CA ILE A 36 4.87 11.28 5.96
C ILE A 36 6.30 10.78 5.73
N ARG A 37 6.51 10.06 4.61
CA ARG A 37 7.84 9.59 4.22
C ARG A 37 8.73 10.79 3.93
N SER A 38 9.97 10.74 4.37
CA SER A 38 10.95 11.76 3.99
C SER A 38 11.23 11.69 2.47
N PRO A 39 11.65 12.80 1.83
CA PRO A 39 11.97 12.80 0.40
C PRO A 39 13.03 11.74 0.01
N PHE A 40 13.96 11.45 0.93
CA PHE A 40 14.94 10.38 0.73
C PHE A 40 14.31 8.99 0.81
N GLU A 41 13.48 8.72 1.83
CA GLU A 41 12.73 7.46 1.92
C GLU A 41 11.85 7.26 0.68
N GLU A 42 11.23 8.32 0.14
CA GLU A 42 10.43 8.25 -1.07
C GLU A 42 11.28 7.82 -2.28
N ILE A 43 12.48 8.39 -2.46
CA ILE A 43 13.43 8.03 -3.53
C ILE A 43 13.89 6.57 -3.39
N PHE A 44 14.24 6.11 -2.19
CA PHE A 44 14.68 4.73 -1.94
C PHE A 44 13.53 3.72 -1.95
N SER A 45 12.31 4.18 -1.68
CA SER A 45 11.08 3.37 -1.74
C SER A 45 10.51 3.24 -3.14
N LYS A 46 11.10 3.89 -4.16
CA LYS A 46 10.71 3.65 -5.55
C LYS A 46 11.00 2.20 -5.86
N ASP A 47 9.93 1.42 -5.97
CA ASP A 47 10.01 0.02 -6.26
C ASP A 47 10.84 -0.18 -7.53
N LYS A 48 11.85 -1.04 -7.46
CA LYS A 48 12.71 -1.36 -8.62
C LYS A 48 11.87 -1.76 -9.84
N GLU A 49 10.71 -2.38 -9.58
CA GLU A 49 9.72 -2.75 -10.59
C GLU A 49 9.08 -1.54 -11.28
N GLU A 50 8.72 -0.48 -10.53
CA GLU A 50 8.17 0.75 -11.10
C GLU A 50 9.20 1.44 -12.00
N LEU A 51 10.46 1.49 -11.57
CA LEU A 51 11.54 2.07 -12.36
C LEU A 51 11.81 1.26 -13.65
N ALA A 52 11.82 -0.07 -13.55
CA ALA A 52 11.95 -0.95 -14.70
C ALA A 52 10.78 -0.79 -15.68
N ALA A 53 9.54 -0.74 -15.17
CA ALA A 53 8.33 -0.54 -15.97
C ALA A 53 8.35 0.81 -16.69
N LYS A 54 8.75 1.89 -16.01
CA LYS A 54 8.89 3.22 -16.60
C LYS A 54 9.95 3.26 -17.69
N THR A 55 11.07 2.57 -17.47
CA THR A 55 12.15 2.46 -18.44
C THR A 55 11.69 1.71 -19.69
N LEU A 56 11.08 0.52 -19.53
CA LEU A 56 10.48 -0.24 -20.62
C LEU A 56 9.44 0.56 -21.40
N LYS A 57 8.57 1.30 -20.71
CA LYS A 57 7.59 2.19 -21.35
C LYS A 57 8.25 3.27 -22.18
N SER A 58 9.36 3.86 -21.70
CA SER A 58 10.13 4.85 -22.45
C SER A 58 10.78 4.27 -23.70
N TYR A 59 11.27 3.04 -23.66
CA TYR A 59 11.90 2.39 -24.82
C TYR A 59 10.88 1.90 -25.85
N LEU A 60 9.74 1.37 -25.40
CA LEU A 60 8.73 0.75 -26.26
C LEU A 60 7.68 1.75 -26.77
N GLY A 61 7.51 2.89 -26.09
CA GLY A 61 6.54 3.92 -26.47
C GLY A 61 5.13 3.35 -26.65
N GLU A 62 4.51 3.63 -27.80
CA GLU A 62 3.18 3.11 -28.17
C GLU A 62 3.10 1.58 -28.25
N SER A 63 4.24 0.91 -28.40
CA SER A 63 4.29 -0.56 -28.46
C SER A 63 4.28 -1.21 -27.08
N TYR A 64 4.43 -0.42 -26.00
CA TYR A 64 4.44 -0.92 -24.63
C TYR A 64 3.15 -1.68 -24.29
N ASP A 65 1.99 -1.11 -24.63
CA ASP A 65 0.70 -1.70 -24.31
C ASP A 65 0.49 -3.03 -25.06
N LYS A 66 0.90 -3.09 -26.33
CA LYS A 66 0.87 -4.32 -27.13
C LYS A 66 1.78 -5.41 -26.55
N PHE A 67 2.96 -5.02 -26.09
CA PHE A 67 3.90 -5.94 -25.47
C PHE A 67 3.36 -6.46 -24.13
N MET A 68 2.81 -5.59 -23.29
CA MET A 68 2.20 -5.99 -22.01
C MET A 68 1.00 -6.90 -22.21
N PHE A 69 0.17 -6.64 -23.24
CA PHE A 69 -0.93 -7.53 -23.60
C PHE A 69 -0.44 -8.95 -23.94
N LEU A 70 0.60 -9.08 -24.77
CA LEU A 70 1.20 -10.39 -25.09
C LEU A 70 1.84 -11.07 -23.88
N LYS A 71 2.53 -10.31 -23.03
CA LYS A 71 3.11 -10.81 -21.78
C LYS A 71 2.01 -11.36 -20.87
N ASN A 72 0.94 -10.58 -20.66
CA ASN A 72 -0.18 -10.98 -19.82
C ASN A 72 -0.93 -12.21 -20.39
N LEU A 73 -1.05 -12.33 -21.71
CA LEU A 73 -1.59 -13.53 -22.35
C LEU A 73 -0.77 -14.78 -22.06
N LYS A 74 0.56 -14.66 -22.03
CA LYS A 74 1.44 -15.78 -21.71
C LYS A 74 1.28 -16.25 -20.26
N ASP A 75 1.05 -15.31 -19.35
CA ASP A 75 0.95 -15.58 -17.91
C ASP A 75 -0.48 -15.96 -17.47
N GLN A 76 -1.45 -16.04 -18.39
CA GLN A 76 -2.86 -16.36 -18.11
C GLN A 76 -3.18 -17.86 -18.23
N ASP A 77 -4.10 -18.33 -17.39
CA ASP A 77 -4.64 -19.70 -17.44
C ASP A 77 -5.48 -19.96 -18.71
N TYR A 78 -5.50 -21.22 -19.14
CA TYR A 78 -6.04 -21.64 -20.44
C TYR A 78 -7.57 -21.51 -20.59
N ILE A 79 -8.34 -21.49 -19.50
CA ILE A 79 -9.82 -21.48 -19.56
C ILE A 79 -10.35 -20.28 -18.78
N GLN A 80 -10.81 -19.26 -19.52
CA GLN A 80 -11.46 -18.07 -18.98
C GLN A 80 -12.48 -17.52 -19.99
N ALA A 81 -13.64 -17.07 -19.51
CA ALA A 81 -14.56 -16.27 -20.32
C ALA A 81 -14.02 -14.83 -20.39
N ARG A 82 -13.71 -14.35 -21.60
CA ARG A 82 -13.19 -12.99 -21.80
C ARG A 82 -14.12 -12.12 -22.61
N ILE A 83 -14.07 -10.86 -22.27
CA ILE A 83 -14.75 -9.78 -22.97
C ILE A 83 -13.73 -9.15 -23.95
N PRO A 84 -14.11 -8.79 -25.20
CA PRO A 84 -13.17 -8.32 -26.22
C PRO A 84 -12.76 -6.85 -26.05
N TYR A 85 -12.55 -6.40 -24.81
CA TYR A 85 -12.07 -5.06 -24.49
C TYR A 85 -11.33 -5.04 -23.15
N GLU A 86 -10.24 -4.28 -23.07
CA GLU A 86 -9.57 -3.98 -21.81
C GLU A 86 -10.28 -2.81 -21.11
N LEU A 87 -10.71 -3.03 -19.87
CA LEU A 87 -11.33 -2.00 -19.06
C LEU A 87 -10.25 -1.09 -18.49
N ASN A 88 -10.20 0.16 -18.97
CA ASN A 88 -9.35 1.20 -18.40
C ASN A 88 -10.21 2.06 -17.44
N ILE A 89 -10.22 1.68 -16.16
CA ILE A 89 -10.91 2.44 -15.11
C ILE A 89 -9.92 3.50 -14.61
N LYS A 90 -10.28 4.78 -14.77
CA LYS A 90 -9.53 5.92 -14.24
C LYS A 90 -9.98 6.28 -12.83
#